data_AF-S5LTZ8-F1
#
_entry.id   AF-S5LTZ8-F1
#
_cell.length_a   1.000
_cell.length_b   1.000
_cell.length_c   1.000
_cell.angle_alpha   90.00
_cell.angle_beta   90.00
_cell.angle_gamma   90.00
#
_symmetry.space_group_name_H-M   'P 1'
#
loop_
_entity.id
_entity.type
_entity.pdbx_description
1 polymer ?
#
loop_
_entity_poly.entity_id
_entity_poly.type
_entity_poly.pdbx_seq_one_letter_code
_entity_poly.pdbx_strand_id
1 'polypeptide(L)'
;MDLYKIKYYIEKNELNILGKAIQNGIEIKVNAVIWLIKALSSINVEHPLIKFCEKYLSNNFSLKELVGNLNNESGFLTTRLDYIDLDNEKFILGLNNRLPVTKMIQTDLIDPLEKYTSEYNIRIGIYRQISQNCNVEAVAMGGSTYAKVVPNIILCGILEDLSNLSAHKSYKWVSIENLKRALEVYANVILELTK
;
A
#
# COMPACT_ATOMS: atom_id res chain seq x y z
N MET A 1 24.54 5.85 -8.45
CA MET A 1 24.26 7.19 -9.00
C MET A 1 22.80 7.50 -8.70
N ASP A 2 22.55 8.08 -7.52
CA ASP A 2 21.20 8.24 -6.96
C ASP A 2 20.44 9.41 -7.60
N LEU A 3 19.43 9.07 -8.40
CA LEU A 3 18.53 10.00 -9.09
C LEU A 3 17.56 10.75 -8.14
N TYR A 4 17.59 10.49 -6.84
CA TYR A 4 16.67 11.07 -5.87
C TYR A 4 17.45 11.71 -4.72
N LYS A 5 17.46 13.05 -4.64
CA LYS A 5 17.91 13.78 -3.45
C LYS A 5 16.93 13.49 -2.31
N ILE A 6 17.27 12.53 -1.46
CA ILE A 6 16.51 12.22 -0.23
C ILE A 6 16.72 13.36 0.75
N LYS A 7 15.64 13.84 1.36
CA LYS A 7 15.73 14.80 2.46
C LYS A 7 15.77 14.03 3.78
N TYR A 8 16.68 14.42 4.66
CA TYR A 8 16.76 13.90 6.01
C TYR A 8 17.21 15.01 6.96
N TYR A 9 16.98 14.83 8.25
CA TYR A 9 17.53 15.68 9.30
C TYR A 9 17.82 14.85 10.55
N ILE A 10 18.71 15.36 11.40
CA ILE A 10 19.04 14.75 12.68
C ILE A 10 18.56 15.70 13.76
N GLU A 11 17.73 15.21 14.69
CA GLU A 11 17.25 15.97 15.83
C GLU A 11 17.37 15.09 17.08
N LYS A 12 17.99 15.59 18.16
CA LYS A 12 18.10 14.88 19.46
C LYS A 12 18.57 13.41 19.33
N ASN A 13 19.59 13.15 18.50
CA ASN A 13 20.12 11.81 18.21
C ASN A 13 19.18 10.89 17.39
N GLU A 14 18.11 11.41 16.80
CA GLU A 14 17.18 10.68 15.94
C GLU A 14 17.45 11.01 14.46
N LEU A 15 17.63 9.98 13.64
CA LEU A 15 17.71 10.13 12.17
C LEU A 15 16.30 10.13 11.58
N ASN A 16 15.88 11.26 11.02
CA ASN A 16 14.58 11.43 10.40
C ASN A 16 14.70 11.42 8.87
N ILE A 17 14.06 10.45 8.21
CA ILE A 17 14.09 10.29 6.74
C ILE A 17 12.74 10.73 6.15
N LEU A 18 12.78 11.74 5.28
CA LEU A 18 11.57 12.29 4.66
C LEU A 18 11.25 11.57 3.36
N GLY A 19 10.20 10.75 3.40
CA GLY A 19 9.60 10.15 2.20
C GLY A 19 8.54 11.04 1.56
N LYS A 20 8.00 10.60 0.42
CA LYS A 20 6.83 11.23 -0.20
C LYS A 20 5.59 10.34 0.00
N ALA A 21 4.67 10.77 0.85
CA ALA A 21 3.39 10.08 1.05
C ALA A 21 2.52 10.17 -0.21
N ILE A 22 2.04 9.04 -0.71
CA ILE A 22 1.16 8.94 -1.88
C ILE A 22 0.12 7.85 -1.65
N GLN A 23 -1.07 8.06 -2.20
CA GLN A 23 -2.16 7.08 -2.21
C GLN A 23 -1.71 5.69 -2.66
N ASN A 24 -2.24 4.68 -1.99
CA ASN A 24 -2.04 3.27 -2.30
C ASN A 24 -2.44 3.00 -3.77
N GLY A 25 -1.58 2.33 -4.56
CA GLY A 25 -1.84 1.94 -5.96
C GLY A 25 -1.06 2.69 -7.06
N ILE A 26 -0.28 3.71 -6.71
CA ILE A 26 0.63 4.41 -7.65
C ILE A 26 2.06 3.97 -7.35
N GLU A 27 2.84 3.62 -8.38
CA GLU A 27 4.26 3.25 -8.26
C GLU A 27 5.06 4.35 -7.53
N ILE A 28 5.75 3.96 -6.45
CA ILE A 28 6.56 4.86 -5.64
C ILE A 28 7.99 4.86 -6.16
N LYS A 29 8.56 6.04 -6.38
CA LYS A 29 9.99 6.24 -6.65
C LYS A 29 10.84 6.53 -5.40
N VAL A 30 10.24 6.96 -4.28
CA VAL A 30 10.95 7.31 -3.02
C VAL A 30 10.15 6.86 -1.78
N ASN A 31 10.44 5.66 -1.26
CA ASN A 31 9.88 5.12 -0.01
C ASN A 31 10.88 5.29 1.15
N ALA A 32 10.49 5.99 2.22
CA ALA A 32 11.37 6.27 3.37
C ALA A 32 11.87 4.99 4.08
N VAL A 33 11.03 3.96 4.19
CA VAL A 33 11.38 2.69 4.83
C VAL A 33 12.47 1.97 4.03
N ILE A 34 12.34 1.92 2.69
CA ILE A 34 13.38 1.33 1.81
C ILE A 34 14.70 2.09 1.98
N TRP A 35 14.66 3.42 2.07
CA TRP A 35 15.86 4.22 2.27
C TRP A 35 16.49 4.05 3.65
N LEU A 36 15.69 3.91 4.71
CA LEU A 36 16.19 3.60 6.04
C LEU A 36 16.91 2.24 6.05
N ILE A 37 16.31 1.21 5.44
CA ILE A 37 16.91 -0.12 5.34
C ILE A 37 18.25 -0.06 4.59
N LYS A 38 18.32 0.67 3.48
CA LYS A 38 19.58 0.89 2.74
C LYS A 38 20.64 1.60 3.58
N ALA A 39 20.25 2.62 4.34
CA ALA A 39 21.17 3.35 5.21
C ALA A 39 21.71 2.45 6.33
N LEU A 40 20.86 1.65 6.99
CA LEU A 40 21.25 0.69 8.01
C LEU A 40 22.20 -0.38 7.46
N SER A 41 21.94 -0.86 6.24
CA SER A 41 22.84 -1.79 5.56
C SER A 41 24.20 -1.17 5.22
N SER A 42 24.22 0.10 4.78
CA SER A 42 25.47 0.79 4.43
C SER A 42 26.43 1.03 5.61
N ILE A 43 25.91 0.97 6.84
CA ILE A 43 26.71 1.03 8.08
C ILE A 43 26.89 -0.36 8.72
N ASN A 44 26.63 -1.42 7.96
CA ASN A 44 26.78 -2.82 8.35
C ASN A 44 25.95 -3.24 9.58
N VAL A 45 24.73 -2.70 9.76
CA VAL A 45 23.80 -3.27 10.75
C VAL A 45 23.38 -4.66 10.30
N GLU A 46 23.80 -5.67 11.05
CA GLU A 46 23.42 -7.04 10.81
C GLU A 46 22.08 -7.37 11.48
N HIS A 47 21.01 -7.39 10.69
CA HIS A 47 19.69 -7.84 11.16
C HIS A 47 18.98 -8.72 10.12
N PRO A 48 18.33 -9.84 10.50
CA PRO A 48 17.66 -10.73 9.56
C PRO A 48 16.61 -10.03 8.69
N LEU A 49 15.82 -9.12 9.27
CA LEU A 49 14.83 -8.33 8.51
C LEU A 49 15.49 -7.39 7.50
N ILE A 50 16.66 -6.80 7.80
CA ILE A 50 17.39 -5.95 6.83
C ILE A 50 17.82 -6.83 5.65
N LYS A 51 18.48 -7.96 5.92
CA LYS A 51 18.94 -8.91 4.89
C LYS A 51 17.78 -9.42 4.03
N PHE A 52 16.63 -9.73 4.65
CA PHE A 52 15.43 -10.15 3.95
C PHE A 52 14.87 -9.03 3.04
N CYS A 53 14.77 -7.80 3.57
CA CYS A 53 14.29 -6.66 2.81
C CYS A 53 15.19 -6.35 1.61
N GLU A 54 16.50 -6.39 1.79
CA GLU A 54 17.45 -6.12 0.72
C GLU A 54 17.31 -7.11 -0.42
N LYS A 55 17.22 -8.39 -0.08
CA LYS A 55 17.13 -9.49 -1.04
C LYS A 55 15.80 -9.50 -1.79
N TYR A 56 14.68 -9.31 -1.10
CA TYR A 56 13.36 -9.60 -1.67
C TYR A 56 12.42 -8.40 -1.84
N LEU A 57 12.59 -7.33 -1.06
CA LEU A 57 11.64 -6.22 -0.99
C LEU A 57 12.16 -4.92 -1.63
N SER A 58 13.47 -4.78 -1.82
CA SER A 58 14.08 -3.61 -2.47
C SER A 58 13.49 -3.35 -3.86
N ASN A 59 12.68 -2.29 -3.97
CA ASN A 59 12.00 -1.91 -5.21
C ASN A 59 11.10 -3.02 -5.81
N ASN A 60 10.66 -4.00 -5.01
CA ASN A 60 9.80 -5.09 -5.45
C ASN A 60 8.38 -4.92 -4.93
N PHE A 61 7.54 -4.23 -5.70
CA PHE A 61 6.15 -3.94 -5.32
C PHE A 61 5.17 -5.09 -5.63
N SER A 62 5.61 -6.14 -6.32
CA SER A 62 4.70 -7.23 -6.76
C SER A 62 4.95 -8.54 -6.03
N LEU A 63 6.08 -8.67 -5.33
CA LEU A 63 6.53 -9.89 -4.65
C LEU A 63 6.55 -11.14 -5.54
N LYS A 64 6.62 -10.99 -6.87
CA LYS A 64 6.47 -12.10 -7.83
C LYS A 64 7.41 -13.28 -7.57
N GLU A 65 8.63 -13.01 -7.10
CA GLU A 65 9.60 -14.06 -6.76
C GLU A 65 9.18 -14.89 -5.53
N LEU A 66 8.51 -14.24 -4.57
CA LEU A 66 8.11 -14.85 -3.30
C LEU A 66 6.77 -15.57 -3.38
N VAL A 67 5.80 -14.98 -4.10
CA VAL A 67 4.39 -15.41 -4.06
C VAL A 67 3.82 -15.73 -5.44
N GLY A 68 4.64 -15.65 -6.49
CA GLY A 68 4.20 -15.82 -7.87
C GLY A 68 3.40 -14.64 -8.42
N ASN A 69 2.86 -14.79 -9.63
CA ASN A 69 2.09 -13.75 -10.27
C ASN A 69 0.61 -13.80 -9.83
N LEU A 70 0.28 -13.04 -8.78
CA LEU A 70 -1.09 -12.91 -8.30
C LEU A 70 -1.83 -11.80 -9.07
N ASN A 71 -2.60 -12.18 -10.08
CA ASN A 71 -3.46 -11.27 -10.86
C ASN A 71 -4.81 -11.89 -11.21
N ASN A 72 -5.81 -11.05 -11.45
CA ASN A 72 -7.12 -11.37 -12.04
C ASN A 72 -7.77 -10.06 -12.58
N GLU A 73 -9.05 -10.10 -12.93
CA GLU A 73 -9.83 -8.95 -13.43
C GLU A 73 -9.95 -7.78 -12.43
N SER A 74 -9.86 -8.06 -11.12
CA SER A 74 -9.85 -7.03 -10.07
C SER A 74 -8.48 -6.36 -9.86
N GLY A 75 -7.46 -6.76 -10.63
CA GLY A 75 -6.11 -6.21 -10.59
C GLY A 75 -5.06 -7.23 -10.17
N PHE A 76 -3.89 -6.74 -9.79
CA PHE A 76 -2.72 -7.53 -9.40
C PHE A 76 -2.26 -7.19 -7.98
N LEU A 77 -1.51 -8.11 -7.36
CA LEU A 77 -0.91 -7.86 -6.05
C LEU A 77 -0.01 -6.61 -6.10
N THR A 78 -0.28 -5.67 -5.21
CA THR A 78 0.65 -4.58 -4.90
C THR A 78 1.02 -4.59 -3.43
N THR A 79 2.31 -4.57 -3.14
CA THR A 79 2.90 -4.54 -1.81
C THR A 79 3.62 -3.22 -1.61
N ARG A 80 3.45 -2.64 -0.42
CA ARG A 80 4.17 -1.45 0.03
C ARG A 80 4.75 -1.67 1.42
N LEU A 81 5.97 -1.21 1.63
CA LEU A 81 6.54 -1.06 2.96
C LEU A 81 5.96 0.20 3.58
N ASP A 82 5.10 0.04 4.58
CA ASP A 82 4.30 1.13 5.17
C ASP A 82 4.99 1.77 6.36
N TYR A 83 5.50 0.96 7.28
CA TYR A 83 6.23 1.43 8.45
C TYR A 83 7.31 0.44 8.85
N ILE A 84 8.27 0.94 9.62
CA ILE A 84 9.28 0.14 10.28
C ILE A 84 9.42 0.69 11.70
N ASP A 85 9.43 -0.21 12.68
CA ASP A 85 9.57 0.12 14.09
C ASP A 85 10.77 -0.66 14.64
N LEU A 86 11.74 0.06 15.17
CA LEU A 86 13.08 -0.42 15.51
C LEU A 86 13.46 0.09 16.89
N ASP A 87 13.63 -0.82 17.83
CA ASP A 87 14.27 -0.56 19.11
C ASP A 87 15.23 -1.71 19.47
N ASN A 88 15.81 -1.67 20.67
CA ASN A 88 16.78 -2.68 21.11
C ASN A 88 16.17 -4.09 21.28
N GLU A 89 14.85 -4.22 21.30
CA GLU A 89 14.11 -5.47 21.54
C GLU A 89 13.26 -5.90 20.34
N LYS A 90 12.87 -4.96 19.48
CA LYS A 90 11.87 -5.16 18.43
C LYS A 90 12.35 -4.62 17.10
N PHE A 91 12.13 -5.43 16.08
CA PHE A 91 12.24 -5.03 14.69
C PHE A 91 10.96 -5.47 13.99
N ILE A 92 10.08 -4.52 13.70
CA ILE A 92 8.78 -4.75 13.06
C ILE A 92 8.76 -4.04 11.72
N LEU A 93 8.37 -4.76 10.67
CA LEU A 93 8.14 -4.20 9.34
C LEU A 93 6.67 -4.36 8.96
N GLY A 94 5.99 -3.24 8.73
CA GLY A 94 4.62 -3.21 8.22
C GLY A 94 4.59 -3.31 6.69
N LEU A 95 3.90 -4.33 6.18
CA LEU A 95 3.61 -4.48 4.75
C LEU A 95 2.13 -4.26 4.47
N ASN A 96 1.83 -3.42 3.50
CA ASN A 96 0.49 -3.18 3.00
C ASN A 96 0.33 -3.86 1.66
N ASN A 97 -0.39 -4.99 1.69
CA ASN A 97 -0.66 -5.82 0.54
C ASN A 97 -2.09 -5.59 0.06
N ARG A 98 -2.25 -5.32 -1.23
CA ARG A 98 -3.56 -5.31 -1.90
C ARG A 98 -3.66 -6.53 -2.78
N LEU A 99 -4.50 -7.47 -2.37
CA LEU A 99 -4.69 -8.72 -3.08
C LEU A 99 -5.85 -8.58 -4.07
N PRO A 100 -5.76 -9.27 -5.22
CA PRO A 100 -6.92 -9.47 -6.07
C PRO A 100 -8.03 -10.21 -5.31
N VAL A 101 -9.30 -9.89 -5.60
CA VAL A 101 -10.46 -10.32 -4.77
C VAL A 101 -10.68 -11.83 -4.71
N THR A 102 -10.14 -12.59 -5.68
CA THR A 102 -10.24 -14.06 -5.70
C THR A 102 -9.09 -14.76 -4.99
N LYS A 103 -8.10 -14.01 -4.49
CA LYS A 103 -6.93 -14.57 -3.79
C LYS A 103 -7.15 -14.60 -2.29
N MET A 104 -6.78 -15.70 -1.66
CA MET A 104 -6.86 -15.91 -0.23
C MET A 104 -5.56 -15.49 0.45
N ILE A 105 -5.67 -14.60 1.45
CA ILE A 105 -4.51 -14.07 2.18
C ILE A 105 -3.63 -15.18 2.73
N GLN A 106 -4.21 -16.21 3.37
CA GLN A 106 -3.42 -17.26 4.00
C GLN A 106 -2.62 -18.05 2.94
N THR A 107 -3.32 -18.68 2.01
CA THR A 107 -2.72 -19.64 1.07
C THR A 107 -1.95 -19.00 -0.08
N ASP A 108 -2.42 -17.86 -0.60
CA ASP A 108 -1.80 -17.22 -1.77
C ASP A 108 -0.69 -16.22 -1.39
N LEU A 109 -0.64 -15.76 -0.14
CA LEU A 109 0.34 -14.73 0.29
C LEU A 109 1.15 -15.17 1.50
N ILE A 110 0.51 -15.57 2.60
CA ILE A 110 1.21 -15.83 3.87
C ILE A 110 2.03 -17.12 3.78
N ASP A 111 1.43 -18.25 3.39
CA ASP A 111 2.15 -19.53 3.32
C ASP A 111 3.37 -19.47 2.40
N PRO A 112 3.32 -18.87 1.19
CA PRO A 112 4.50 -18.69 0.36
C PRO A 112 5.54 -17.76 0.99
N LEU A 113 5.13 -16.65 1.62
CA LEU A 113 6.06 -15.76 2.31
C LEU A 113 6.75 -16.44 3.49
N GLU A 114 6.01 -17.23 4.27
CA GLU A 114 6.52 -17.94 5.44
C GLU A 114 7.67 -18.89 5.08
N LYS A 115 7.61 -19.51 3.89
CA LYS A 115 8.71 -20.35 3.39
C LYS A 115 10.04 -19.59 3.34
N TYR A 116 10.03 -18.34 2.89
CA TYR A 116 11.23 -17.52 2.78
C TYR A 116 11.58 -16.84 4.11
N THR A 117 10.60 -16.36 4.88
CA THR A 117 10.88 -15.70 6.16
C THR A 117 11.41 -16.67 7.21
N SER A 118 11.04 -17.95 7.13
CA SER A 118 11.54 -19.01 8.01
C SER A 118 13.07 -19.16 7.94
N GLU A 119 13.67 -19.00 6.76
CA GLU A 119 15.14 -19.04 6.58
C GLU A 119 15.86 -17.94 7.38
N TYR A 120 15.15 -16.86 7.70
CA TYR A 120 15.65 -15.71 8.44
C TYR A 120 15.14 -15.67 9.88
N ASN A 121 14.41 -16.71 10.33
CA ASN A 121 13.72 -16.76 11.62
C ASN A 121 12.78 -15.54 11.84
N ILE A 122 12.14 -15.08 10.77
CA ILE A 122 11.19 -13.96 10.79
C ILE A 122 9.78 -14.52 10.89
N ARG A 123 8.99 -14.00 11.84
CA ARG A 123 7.58 -14.34 12.02
C ARG A 123 6.68 -13.35 11.29
N ILE A 124 5.60 -13.85 10.71
CA ILE A 124 4.60 -13.02 10.04
C ILE A 124 3.39 -12.86 10.98
N GLY A 125 2.92 -11.62 11.13
CA GLY A 125 1.68 -11.30 11.82
C GLY A 125 0.69 -10.65 10.86
N ILE A 126 -0.58 -11.05 10.93
CA ILE A 126 -1.65 -10.43 10.13
C ILE A 126 -2.33 -9.35 10.96
N TYR A 127 -2.15 -8.09 10.57
CA TYR A 127 -2.96 -6.98 11.05
C TYR A 127 -4.04 -6.65 10.01
N ARG A 128 -5.27 -7.18 10.22
CA ARG A 128 -6.34 -7.09 9.22
C ARG A 128 -7.20 -5.84 9.43
N GLN A 129 -7.30 -4.98 8.42
CA GLN A 129 -8.54 -4.24 8.15
C GLN A 129 -9.43 -5.13 7.28
N ILE A 130 -10.55 -5.57 7.83
CA ILE A 130 -11.46 -6.54 7.21
C ILE A 130 -12.22 -5.87 6.05
N SER A 131 -12.25 -6.52 4.89
CA SER A 131 -13.39 -6.39 3.95
C SER A 131 -13.69 -7.78 3.39
N GLN A 132 -14.90 -8.26 3.64
CA GLN A 132 -15.38 -9.62 3.31
C GLN A 132 -15.85 -9.73 1.84
N ASN A 133 -15.91 -10.97 1.36
CA ASN A 133 -16.31 -11.47 0.05
C ASN A 133 -17.43 -10.68 -0.66
N CYS A 134 -17.26 -10.41 -1.96
CA CYS A 134 -18.34 -10.19 -2.93
C CYS A 134 -17.88 -10.60 -4.34
N ASN A 135 -18.76 -11.28 -5.09
CA ASN A 135 -18.52 -11.80 -6.43
C ASN A 135 -19.47 -11.09 -7.42
N VAL A 136 -19.02 -10.02 -8.09
CA VAL A 136 -19.69 -9.37 -9.24
C VAL A 136 -18.65 -8.54 -10.02
N GLU A 137 -18.76 -8.45 -11.36
CA GLU A 137 -17.93 -7.58 -12.20
C GLU A 137 -18.21 -6.09 -11.92
N ALA A 138 -17.22 -5.42 -11.33
CA ALA A 138 -17.12 -3.98 -11.16
C ALA A 138 -15.64 -3.58 -11.36
N VAL A 139 -15.38 -2.37 -11.88
CA VAL A 139 -14.00 -1.88 -12.05
C VAL A 139 -13.36 -1.68 -10.68
N ALA A 140 -12.37 -2.51 -10.35
CA ALA A 140 -11.69 -2.46 -9.07
C ALA A 140 -10.68 -1.31 -9.04
N MET A 141 -10.98 -0.27 -8.26
CA MET A 141 -9.97 0.69 -7.79
C MET A 141 -9.42 0.19 -6.45
N GLY A 142 -8.09 0.19 -6.28
CA GLY A 142 -7.47 -0.40 -5.08
C GLY A 142 -7.83 0.27 -3.74
N GLY A 143 -8.51 1.42 -3.74
CA GLY A 143 -8.98 2.10 -2.53
C GLY A 143 -9.90 1.23 -1.66
N SER A 144 -9.85 1.41 -0.33
CA SER A 144 -10.85 0.87 0.59
C SER A 144 -12.02 1.85 0.69
N THR A 145 -13.24 1.36 0.49
CA THR A 145 -14.48 2.16 0.61
C THR A 145 -15.57 1.35 1.30
N TYR A 146 -16.59 2.02 1.84
CA TYR A 146 -17.73 1.38 2.52
C TYR A 146 -18.52 0.43 1.60
N ALA A 147 -18.46 0.64 0.29
CA ALA A 147 -19.11 -0.23 -0.70
C ALA A 147 -18.64 -1.70 -0.62
N LYS A 148 -17.46 -1.98 -0.04
CA LYS A 148 -16.95 -3.36 0.12
C LYS A 148 -17.71 -4.21 1.15
N VAL A 149 -18.46 -3.59 2.06
CA VAL A 149 -19.07 -4.31 3.21
C VAL A 149 -20.59 -4.19 3.28
N VAL A 150 -21.19 -3.41 2.39
CA VAL A 150 -22.65 -3.26 2.33
C VAL A 150 -23.15 -3.88 1.02
N PRO A 151 -23.99 -4.94 1.07
CA PRO A 151 -24.55 -5.54 -0.13
C PRO A 151 -25.30 -4.52 -0.97
N ASN A 152 -25.21 -4.65 -2.30
CA ASN A 152 -25.93 -3.82 -3.27
C ASN A 152 -25.60 -2.31 -3.24
N ILE A 153 -24.44 -1.91 -2.70
CA ILE A 153 -23.93 -0.54 -2.79
C ILE A 153 -22.67 -0.50 -3.67
N ILE A 154 -22.59 0.50 -4.54
CA ILE A 154 -21.41 0.78 -5.36
C ILE A 154 -20.72 2.07 -4.92
N LEU A 155 -19.43 2.18 -5.20
CA LEU A 155 -18.73 3.45 -5.06
C LEU A 155 -19.08 4.36 -6.24
N CYS A 156 -19.70 5.50 -5.96
CA CYS A 156 -19.97 6.55 -6.95
C CYS A 156 -19.15 7.80 -6.62
N GLY A 157 -18.38 8.30 -7.57
CA GLY A 157 -17.60 9.52 -7.39
C GLY A 157 -16.93 9.99 -8.67
N ILE A 158 -16.55 11.26 -8.70
CA ILE A 158 -15.89 11.88 -9.84
C ILE A 158 -14.37 11.77 -9.66
N LEU A 159 -13.73 10.99 -10.52
CA LEU A 159 -12.28 10.97 -10.71
C LEU A 159 -11.97 11.33 -12.17
N GLU A 160 -11.56 12.58 -12.42
CA GLU A 160 -11.17 13.01 -13.76
C GLU A 160 -9.68 12.76 -14.05
N ASP A 161 -8.82 12.73 -13.02
CA ASP A 161 -7.40 12.47 -13.19
C ASP A 161 -6.84 11.62 -12.03
N LEU A 162 -6.63 10.32 -12.32
CA LEU A 162 -6.02 9.36 -11.41
C LEU A 162 -4.57 9.73 -11.04
N SER A 163 -3.86 10.47 -11.91
CA SER A 163 -2.47 10.86 -11.69
C SER A 163 -2.32 12.08 -10.77
N ASN A 164 -3.37 12.91 -10.66
CA ASN A 164 -3.38 14.14 -9.88
C ASN A 164 -4.20 14.06 -8.58
N LEU A 165 -4.35 12.85 -8.01
CA LEU A 165 -5.06 12.67 -6.75
C LEU A 165 -4.31 13.32 -5.57
N SER A 166 -5.00 14.16 -4.80
CA SER A 166 -4.46 14.79 -3.58
C SER A 166 -4.60 13.91 -2.34
N ALA A 167 -5.43 12.85 -2.41
CA ALA A 167 -5.67 11.95 -1.31
C ALA A 167 -4.35 11.31 -0.84
N HIS A 168 -4.19 11.23 0.49
CA HIS A 168 -2.97 10.74 1.16
C HIS A 168 -1.66 11.50 0.86
N LYS A 169 -1.73 12.72 0.29
CA LYS A 169 -0.61 13.67 0.25
C LYS A 169 -0.69 14.63 1.45
N SER A 170 0.45 15.25 1.82
CA SER A 170 0.56 16.16 2.97
C SER A 170 -0.34 17.40 2.87
N TYR A 171 -0.69 17.82 1.65
CA TYR A 171 -1.66 18.89 1.38
C TYR A 171 -2.79 18.33 0.50
N LYS A 172 -3.94 18.07 1.12
CA LYS A 172 -5.15 17.59 0.44
C LYS A 172 -5.94 18.78 -0.10
N TRP A 173 -6.44 18.64 -1.32
CA TRP A 173 -7.25 19.64 -1.99
C TRP A 173 -8.23 18.96 -2.94
N VAL A 174 -9.33 19.63 -3.27
CA VAL A 174 -10.26 19.18 -4.30
C VAL A 174 -10.55 20.36 -5.23
N SER A 175 -10.65 20.10 -6.53
CA SER A 175 -11.07 21.11 -7.49
C SER A 175 -12.50 21.54 -7.16
N ILE A 176 -12.74 22.87 -7.08
CA ILE A 176 -14.09 23.42 -6.88
C ILE A 176 -15.02 22.97 -8.02
N GLU A 177 -14.50 22.89 -9.24
CA GLU A 177 -15.25 22.43 -10.40
C GLU A 177 -15.68 20.97 -10.26
N ASN A 178 -14.74 20.10 -9.86
CA ASN A 178 -15.04 18.68 -9.66
C ASN A 178 -16.01 18.49 -8.48
N LEU A 179 -15.96 19.35 -7.47
CA LEU A 179 -16.90 19.33 -6.35
C LEU A 179 -18.32 19.72 -6.80
N LYS A 180 -18.46 20.79 -7.60
CA LYS A 180 -19.76 21.20 -8.18
C LYS A 180 -20.34 20.11 -9.06
N ARG A 181 -19.52 19.53 -9.93
CA ARG A 181 -19.93 18.42 -10.81
C ARG A 181 -20.33 17.20 -10.00
N ALA A 182 -19.61 16.87 -8.92
CA ALA A 182 -19.94 15.74 -8.05
C ALA A 182 -21.29 15.96 -7.37
N LEU A 183 -21.56 17.18 -6.92
CA LEU A 183 -22.85 17.55 -6.34
C LEU A 183 -23.99 17.36 -7.35
N GLU A 184 -23.82 17.81 -8.59
CA GLU A 184 -24.82 17.64 -9.66
C GLU A 184 -25.08 16.16 -9.96
N VAL A 185 -24.03 15.36 -10.09
CA VAL A 185 -24.15 13.90 -10.29
C VAL A 185 -24.87 13.24 -9.12
N TYR A 186 -24.48 13.54 -7.88
CA TYR A 186 -25.13 12.97 -6.70
C TYR A 186 -26.58 13.38 -6.57
N ALA A 187 -26.92 14.64 -6.84
CA ALA A 187 -28.30 15.12 -6.82
C ALA A 187 -29.17 14.36 -7.84
N ASN A 188 -28.67 14.21 -9.08
CA ASN A 188 -29.39 13.49 -10.12
C ASN A 188 -29.53 12.00 -9.80
N VAL A 189 -28.48 11.35 -9.30
CA VAL A 189 -28.53 9.93 -8.91
C VAL A 189 -29.54 9.70 -7.77
N ILE A 190 -29.53 10.56 -6.74
CA ILE A 190 -30.49 10.46 -5.64
C ILE A 190 -31.92 10.63 -6.16
N LEU A 191 -32.16 11.61 -7.03
CA LEU A 191 -33.48 11.83 -7.62
C LEU A 191 -33.96 10.62 -8.43
N GLU A 192 -33.12 10.04 -9.28
CA GLU A 192 -33.47 8.84 -10.05
C GLU A 192 -33.73 7.62 -9.15
N LEU A 193 -32.98 7.46 -8.05
CA LEU A 193 -33.19 6.36 -7.09
C LEU A 193 -34.46 6.51 -6.25
N THR A 194 -35.07 7.70 -6.24
CA THR A 194 -36.34 7.95 -5.53
C THR A 194 -37.58 7.81 -6.41
N LYS A 195 -37.43 7.44 -7.67
CA LYS A 195 -38.53 7.12 -8.60
C LYS A 195 -38.87 5.64 -8.54
#